data_AF-A0A354XN31-F1
#
_entry.id   AF-A0A354XN31-F1
#
_cell.length_a   1.000
_cell.length_b   1.000
_cell.length_c   1.000
_cell.angle_alpha   90.00
_cell.angle_beta   90.00
_cell.angle_gamma   90.00
#
_symmetry.space_group_name_H-M   'P 1'
#
loop_
_entity.id
_entity.type
_entity.pdbx_description
1 polymer ?
#
loop_
_entity_poly.entity_id
_entity_poly.type
_entity_poly.pdbx_seq_one_letter_code
_entity_poly.pdbx_strand_id
1 'polypeptide(L)'
;LEQGVLLVMSRFNQIISVDPDARIARVQPGVRNLAISEAAAPYGLYYAPDPSSQIACSIGGNVAENAGGVHCLKYGLTVHNVMRVDVLTIEGEHMTLGSEALDAPGFDLLALMNGSEGMLGVVTEITVK
;
A
#
# COMPACT_ATOMS: atom_id res chain seq x y z
N LEU A 1 -2.82 26.86 -6.11
CA LEU A 1 -3.14 25.88 -7.18
C LEU A 1 -2.56 26.24 -8.54
N GLU A 2 -2.17 27.48 -8.82
CA GLU A 2 -1.77 27.92 -10.18
C GLU A 2 -0.46 27.30 -10.73
N GLN A 3 0.29 26.52 -9.95
CA GLN A 3 1.54 25.85 -10.39
C GLN A 3 1.65 24.38 -9.93
N GLY A 4 0.53 23.71 -9.63
CA GLY A 4 0.54 22.29 -9.23
C GLY A 4 0.68 21.35 -10.43
N VAL A 5 1.40 20.23 -10.24
CA VAL A 5 1.41 19.12 -11.20
C VAL A 5 0.59 17.97 -10.62
N LEU A 6 -0.36 17.45 -11.40
CA LEU A 6 -1.08 16.23 -11.06
C LEU A 6 -0.26 15.01 -11.49
N LEU A 7 0.32 14.29 -10.53
CA LEU A 7 1.04 13.05 -10.78
C LEU A 7 0.08 11.85 -10.65
N VAL A 8 -0.45 11.38 -11.79
CA VAL A 8 -1.38 10.23 -11.82
C VAL A 8 -0.62 8.91 -11.82
N MET A 9 -0.83 8.08 -10.79
CA MET A 9 -0.16 6.78 -10.62
C MET A 9 -0.91 5.58 -11.21
N SER A 10 -2.04 5.79 -11.92
CA SER A 10 -2.91 4.70 -12.40
C SER A 10 -2.25 3.73 -13.41
N ARG A 11 -1.14 4.13 -14.05
CA ARG A 11 -0.35 3.26 -14.93
C ARG A 11 0.65 2.38 -14.20
N PHE A 12 0.93 2.67 -12.93
CA PHE A 12 1.75 1.85 -12.06
C PHE A 12 0.84 0.79 -11.42
N ASN A 13 0.33 -0.13 -12.22
CA ASN A 13 -0.76 -1.04 -11.84
C ASN A 13 -0.39 -2.53 -11.93
N GLN A 14 0.90 -2.84 -11.84
CA GLN A 14 1.39 -4.21 -11.87
C GLN A 14 1.41 -4.82 -10.46
N ILE A 15 0.94 -6.07 -10.36
CA ILE A 15 1.25 -6.94 -9.22
C ILE A 15 2.61 -7.58 -9.54
N ILE A 16 3.64 -7.20 -8.78
CA ILE A 16 5.02 -7.59 -9.03
C ILE A 16 5.27 -9.04 -8.63
N SER A 17 4.76 -9.44 -7.46
CA SER A 17 4.84 -10.83 -6.98
C SER A 17 3.76 -11.12 -5.94
N VAL A 18 3.37 -12.39 -5.86
CA VAL A 18 2.55 -12.95 -4.78
C VAL A 18 3.32 -14.14 -4.23
N ASP A 19 3.65 -14.10 -2.94
CA ASP A 19 4.29 -15.19 -2.22
C ASP A 19 3.26 -15.80 -1.25
N PRO A 20 2.70 -16.99 -1.56
CA PRO A 20 1.69 -17.61 -0.73
C PRO A 20 2.23 -18.20 0.58
N ASP A 21 3.52 -18.57 0.62
CA ASP A 21 4.15 -19.17 1.80
C ASP A 21 4.42 -18.09 2.86
N ALA A 22 4.98 -16.96 2.42
CA ALA A 22 5.15 -15.76 3.25
C ALA A 22 3.83 -15.01 3.49
N ARG A 23 2.80 -15.27 2.67
CA ARG A 23 1.52 -14.55 2.63
C ARG A 23 1.72 -13.06 2.42
N ILE A 24 2.46 -12.70 1.38
CA ILE A 24 2.69 -11.30 1.00
C ILE A 24 2.46 -11.09 -0.50
N ALA A 25 2.13 -9.85 -0.87
CA ALA A 25 2.12 -9.41 -2.25
C ALA A 25 2.88 -8.09 -2.40
N ARG A 26 3.74 -8.00 -3.43
CA ARG A 26 4.40 -6.75 -3.83
C ARG A 26 3.66 -6.17 -5.02
N VAL A 27 3.21 -4.92 -4.90
CA VAL A 27 2.30 -4.28 -5.84
C VAL A 27 2.70 -2.83 -6.09
N GLN A 28 2.39 -2.34 -7.28
CA GLN A 28 2.51 -0.93 -7.61
C GLN A 28 1.31 -0.11 -7.12
N PRO A 29 1.46 1.20 -6.85
CA PRO A 29 0.46 2.05 -6.17
C PRO A 29 -0.88 2.22 -6.91
N GLY A 30 -0.89 2.02 -8.22
CA GLY A 30 -2.07 2.06 -9.07
C GLY A 30 -2.86 0.76 -9.11
N VAL A 31 -2.39 -0.32 -8.48
CA VAL A 31 -3.16 -1.58 -8.37
C VAL A 31 -4.44 -1.31 -7.59
N ARG A 32 -5.58 -1.72 -8.15
CA ARG A 32 -6.89 -1.65 -7.48
C ARG A 32 -6.89 -2.54 -6.24
N ASN A 33 -7.45 -2.07 -5.13
CA ASN A 33 -7.48 -2.80 -3.87
C ASN A 33 -8.00 -4.24 -4.03
N LEU A 34 -9.17 -4.40 -4.67
CA LEU A 34 -9.78 -5.72 -4.87
C LEU A 34 -8.94 -6.63 -5.79
N ALA A 35 -8.13 -6.08 -6.70
CA ALA A 35 -7.28 -6.88 -7.59
C ALA A 35 -6.20 -7.67 -6.82
N ILE A 36 -5.78 -7.18 -5.64
CA ILE A 36 -4.85 -7.90 -4.78
C ILE A 36 -5.50 -9.20 -4.28
N SER A 37 -6.74 -9.13 -3.79
CA SER A 37 -7.51 -10.30 -3.37
C SER A 37 -7.82 -11.24 -4.53
N GLU A 38 -8.16 -10.70 -5.72
CA GLU A 38 -8.36 -11.50 -6.94
C GLU A 38 -7.08 -12.31 -7.29
N ALA A 39 -5.90 -11.70 -7.17
CA ALA A 39 -4.62 -12.37 -7.44
C ALA A 39 -4.20 -13.38 -6.36
N ALA A 40 -4.59 -13.15 -5.10
CA ALA A 40 -4.28 -14.02 -3.98
C ALA A 40 -5.27 -15.22 -3.85
N ALA A 41 -6.47 -15.10 -4.41
CA ALA A 41 -7.55 -16.08 -4.29
C ALA A 41 -7.17 -17.53 -4.69
N PRO A 42 -6.34 -17.79 -5.74
CA PRO A 42 -5.91 -19.15 -6.09
C PRO A 42 -5.16 -19.88 -4.95
N TYR A 43 -4.60 -19.13 -4.00
CA TYR A 43 -3.86 -19.65 -2.85
C TYR A 43 -4.72 -19.72 -1.57
N GLY A 44 -6.02 -19.40 -1.66
CA GLY A 44 -6.90 -19.31 -0.50
C GLY A 44 -6.63 -18.08 0.39
N LEU A 45 -5.95 -17.07 -0.16
CA LEU A 45 -5.58 -15.83 0.52
C LEU A 45 -6.39 -14.64 -0.04
N TYR A 46 -6.42 -13.54 0.71
CA TYR A 46 -7.02 -12.28 0.29
C TYR A 46 -6.37 -11.10 1.03
N TYR A 47 -6.41 -9.91 0.43
CA TYR A 47 -5.99 -8.67 1.10
C TYR A 47 -7.14 -8.14 1.96
N ALA A 48 -6.87 -7.92 3.26
CA ALA A 48 -7.94 -7.78 4.24
C ALA A 48 -8.65 -6.42 4.29
N PRO A 49 -7.96 -5.26 4.13
CA PRO A 49 -8.64 -3.96 4.08
C PRO A 49 -9.64 -3.87 2.92
N ASP A 50 -10.88 -3.57 3.28
CA ASP A 50 -12.04 -3.64 2.38
C ASP A 50 -12.84 -2.33 2.35
N PRO A 51 -12.20 -1.19 2.00
CA PRO A 51 -12.93 0.08 1.88
C PRO A 51 -14.11 -0.07 0.91
N SER A 52 -15.19 0.68 1.12
CA SER A 52 -16.37 0.61 0.24
C SER A 52 -16.04 0.88 -1.23
N SER A 53 -14.97 1.64 -1.47
CA SER A 53 -14.42 1.96 -2.79
C SER A 53 -13.46 0.89 -3.35
N GLN A 54 -13.29 -0.29 -2.72
CA GLN A 54 -12.29 -1.32 -3.10
C GLN A 54 -12.31 -1.75 -4.58
N ILE A 55 -13.45 -1.59 -5.25
CA ILE A 55 -13.62 -1.84 -6.69
C ILE A 55 -13.02 -0.75 -7.59
N ALA A 56 -12.54 0.36 -7.02
CA ALA A 56 -12.05 1.53 -7.75
C ALA A 56 -10.81 2.16 -7.10
N CYS A 57 -10.69 2.17 -5.77
CA CYS A 57 -9.53 2.75 -5.10
C CYS A 57 -8.26 1.94 -5.37
N SER A 58 -7.14 2.65 -5.45
CA SER A 58 -5.83 2.04 -5.61
C SER A 58 -5.13 1.87 -4.26
N ILE A 59 -4.22 0.90 -4.19
CA ILE A 59 -3.48 0.60 -2.96
C ILE A 59 -2.61 1.78 -2.51
N GLY A 60 -2.04 2.56 -3.43
CA GLY A 60 -1.28 3.77 -3.11
C GLY A 60 -2.13 4.85 -2.43
N GLY A 61 -3.37 5.05 -2.90
CA GLY A 61 -4.32 5.94 -2.24
C GLY A 61 -4.74 5.40 -0.87
N ASN A 62 -4.96 4.10 -0.74
CA ASN A 62 -5.30 3.49 0.54
C ASN A 62 -4.17 3.67 1.57
N VAL A 63 -2.91 3.59 1.17
CA VAL A 63 -1.76 3.94 2.02
C VAL A 63 -1.81 5.42 2.38
N ALA A 64 -1.92 6.31 1.40
CA ALA A 64 -1.93 7.75 1.63
C ALA A 64 -3.04 8.20 2.61
N GLU A 65 -4.19 7.52 2.61
CA GLU A 65 -5.35 7.84 3.45
C GLU A 65 -5.47 6.96 4.70
N ASN A 66 -4.58 5.98 4.89
CA ASN A 66 -4.72 4.90 5.89
C ASN A 66 -6.13 4.26 5.86
N ALA A 67 -6.58 3.87 4.67
CA ALA A 67 -7.96 3.45 4.43
C ALA A 67 -8.36 2.22 5.25
N GLY A 68 -9.66 2.11 5.54
CA GLY A 68 -10.27 0.97 6.21
C GLY A 68 -11.65 0.67 5.65
N GLY A 69 -12.19 -0.48 6.06
CA GLY A 69 -13.52 -0.93 5.66
C GLY A 69 -14.32 -1.50 6.82
N VAL A 70 -15.42 -2.20 6.51
CA VAL A 70 -16.37 -2.71 7.50
C VAL A 70 -15.76 -3.78 8.41
N HIS A 71 -14.72 -4.47 7.95
CA HIS A 71 -14.03 -5.50 8.74
C HIS A 71 -12.80 -4.97 9.50
N CYS A 72 -12.60 -3.66 9.59
CA CYS A 72 -11.42 -3.08 10.26
C CYS A 72 -11.31 -3.46 11.75
N LEU A 73 -12.42 -3.75 12.43
CA LEU A 73 -12.39 -4.27 13.80
C LEU A 73 -11.69 -5.62 13.90
N LYS A 74 -11.78 -6.45 12.85
CA LYS A 74 -11.17 -7.79 12.80
C LYS A 74 -9.76 -7.76 12.21
N TYR A 75 -9.53 -6.96 11.17
CA TYR A 75 -8.29 -7.01 10.38
C TYR A 75 -7.44 -5.74 10.41
N GLY A 76 -7.89 -4.70 11.12
CA GLY A 76 -7.24 -3.40 11.16
C GLY A 76 -7.44 -2.58 9.87
N LEU A 77 -6.70 -1.48 9.81
CA LEU A 77 -6.64 -0.54 8.68
C LEU A 77 -5.48 -0.89 7.74
N THR A 78 -5.30 -0.10 6.68
CA THR A 78 -4.20 -0.24 5.71
C THR A 78 -2.83 -0.26 6.40
N VAL A 79 -2.57 0.61 7.38
CA VAL A 79 -1.30 0.62 8.13
C VAL A 79 -0.98 -0.73 8.79
N HIS A 80 -1.99 -1.49 9.19
CA HIS A 80 -1.78 -2.79 9.84
C HIS A 80 -1.49 -3.91 8.82
N ASN A 81 -1.75 -3.67 7.53
CA ASN A 81 -1.65 -4.68 6.47
C ASN A 81 -0.55 -4.35 5.45
N VAL A 82 0.17 -3.25 5.64
CA VAL A 82 1.35 -2.87 4.86
C VAL A 82 2.60 -3.27 5.64
N MET A 83 3.50 -3.98 4.98
CA MET A 83 4.78 -4.45 5.52
C MET A 83 5.94 -3.51 5.15
N ARG A 84 5.89 -2.96 3.93
CA ARG A 84 6.95 -2.12 3.37
C ARG A 84 6.38 -1.19 2.30
N VAL A 85 6.94 0.01 2.19
CA VAL A 85 6.74 0.91 1.06
C VAL A 85 8.07 1.41 0.52
N ASP A 86 8.14 1.55 -0.80
CA ASP A 86 9.22 2.26 -1.49
C ASP A 86 8.70 3.63 -1.93
N VAL A 87 9.44 4.69 -1.61
CA VAL A 87 9.00 6.09 -1.69
C VAL A 87 10.07 6.92 -2.39
N LEU A 88 9.65 7.86 -3.23
CA LEU A 88 10.49 8.95 -3.73
C LEU A 88 10.23 10.22 -2.93
N THR A 89 11.29 10.83 -2.38
CA THR A 89 11.21 12.13 -1.69
C THR A 89 11.07 13.29 -2.69
N ILE A 90 10.87 14.51 -2.18
CA ILE A 90 10.80 15.70 -3.03
C ILE A 90 12.14 16.02 -3.73
N GLU A 91 13.25 15.61 -3.14
CA GLU A 91 14.60 15.66 -3.73
C GLU A 91 14.81 14.59 -4.82
N GLY A 92 13.86 13.65 -4.98
CA GLY A 92 13.94 12.53 -5.91
C GLY A 92 14.76 11.35 -5.38
N GLU A 93 15.04 11.31 -4.07
CA GLU A 93 15.77 10.20 -3.45
C GLU A 93 14.84 9.01 -3.19
N HIS A 94 15.36 7.81 -3.41
CA HIS A 94 14.64 6.57 -3.13
C HIS A 94 14.84 6.17 -1.67
N MET A 95 13.74 5.94 -0.97
CA MET A 95 13.70 5.50 0.41
C MET A 95 12.79 4.27 0.56
N THR A 96 13.21 3.33 1.39
CA THR A 96 12.39 2.18 1.79
C THR A 96 12.02 2.31 3.25
N LEU A 97 10.74 2.17 3.57
CA LEU A 97 10.21 2.15 4.93
C LEU A 97 9.54 0.80 5.20
N GLY A 98 9.76 0.24 6.39
CA GLY A 98 9.31 -1.11 6.73
C GLY A 98 10.22 -2.21 6.19
N SER A 99 9.78 -3.46 6.34
CA SER A 99 10.50 -4.63 5.86
C SER A 99 9.55 -5.84 5.75
N GLU A 100 10.01 -6.93 5.16
CA GLU A 100 9.25 -8.19 5.16
C GLU A 100 9.36 -8.95 6.50
N ALA A 101 10.22 -8.49 7.42
CA ALA A 101 10.31 -9.05 8.77
C ALA A 101 9.15 -8.58 9.65
N LEU A 102 8.80 -9.39 10.65
CA LEU A 102 7.75 -9.06 11.62
C LEU A 102 8.11 -7.88 12.54
N ASP A 103 9.40 -7.55 12.64
CA ASP A 103 9.92 -6.46 13.45
C ASP A 103 11.21 -5.92 12.82
N ALA A 104 11.51 -4.65 13.08
CA ALA A 104 12.71 -3.97 12.60
C ALA A 104 13.21 -2.97 13.65
N PRO A 105 14.54 -2.81 13.81
CA PRO A 105 15.09 -1.84 14.75
C PRO A 105 14.78 -0.41 14.32
N GLY A 106 14.48 0.46 15.29
CA GLY A 106 14.27 1.90 15.06
C GLY A 106 12.81 2.31 15.20
N PHE A 107 12.44 3.41 14.55
CA PHE A 107 11.08 3.93 14.57
C PHE A 107 10.21 3.24 13.52
N ASP A 108 8.96 2.97 13.86
CA ASP A 108 7.95 2.57 12.88
C ASP A 108 7.50 3.79 12.06
N LEU A 109 8.21 4.03 10.96
CA LEU A 109 7.92 5.12 10.03
C LEU A 109 6.82 4.75 9.00
N LEU A 110 6.33 3.51 8.98
CA LEU A 110 5.18 3.17 8.14
C LEU A 110 3.93 3.92 8.61
N ALA A 111 3.76 4.07 9.92
CA ALA A 111 2.68 4.84 10.51
C ALA A 111 2.70 6.33 10.10
N LEU A 112 3.88 6.88 9.78
CA LEU A 112 4.01 8.26 9.30
C LEU A 112 3.59 8.38 7.83
N MET A 113 3.91 7.39 7.00
CA MET A 113 3.51 7.39 5.58
C MET A 113 2.04 7.06 5.37
N ASN A 114 1.49 6.16 6.20
CA ASN A 114 0.08 5.82 6.14
C ASN A 114 -0.76 6.97 6.72
N GLY A 115 -1.63 7.58 5.91
CA GLY A 115 -2.36 8.78 6.32
C GLY A 115 -1.62 10.10 6.02
N SER A 116 -0.53 10.05 5.24
CA SER A 116 0.23 11.24 4.85
C SER A 116 -0.46 12.11 3.78
N GLU A 117 -1.54 11.62 3.17
CA GLU A 117 -2.27 12.29 2.08
C GLU A 117 -1.35 12.70 0.90
N GLY A 118 -0.24 11.97 0.69
CA GLY A 118 0.75 12.26 -0.35
C GLY A 118 1.69 13.43 -0.04
N MET A 119 1.68 13.96 1.18
CA MET A 119 2.44 15.16 1.57
C MET A 119 3.91 14.88 1.88
N LEU A 120 4.30 13.61 2.07
CA LEU A 120 5.65 13.22 2.51
C LEU A 120 6.50 12.57 1.42
N GLY A 121 5.91 12.22 0.28
CA GLY A 121 6.60 11.59 -0.84
C GLY A 121 5.67 10.81 -1.75
N VAL A 122 6.23 10.30 -2.84
CA VAL A 122 5.49 9.49 -3.82
C VAL A 122 5.76 8.00 -3.55
N VAL A 123 4.76 7.27 -3.09
CA VAL A 123 4.83 5.81 -2.96
C VAL A 123 4.88 5.18 -4.35
N THR A 124 5.86 4.31 -4.59
CA THR A 124 6.13 3.66 -5.89
C THR A 124 5.98 2.14 -5.88
N GLU A 125 6.12 1.51 -4.72
CA GLU A 125 5.84 0.09 -4.49
C GLU A 125 5.34 -0.13 -3.06
N ILE A 126 4.44 -1.10 -2.88
CA ILE A 126 3.87 -1.47 -1.59
C ILE A 126 3.99 -2.99 -1.44
N THR A 127 4.46 -3.45 -0.30
CA THR A 127 4.34 -4.85 0.14
C THR A 127 3.21 -4.95 1.15
N VAL A 128 2.22 -5.78 0.85
CA VAL A 128 1.07 -6.06 1.72
C VAL A 128 1.08 -7.50 2.21
N LYS A 129 0.36 -7.76 3.29
CA LYS A 129 0.10 -9.10 3.85
C LYS A 129 -1.32 -9.60 3.58
#